data_AF-U1FL63-F1
#
_entry.id   AF-U1FL63-F1
#
_cell.length_a   1.000
_cell.length_b   1.000
_cell.length_c   1.000
_cell.angle_alpha   90.00
_cell.angle_beta   90.00
_cell.angle_gamma   90.00
#
_symmetry.space_group_name_H-M   'P 1'
#
loop_
_entity.id
_entity.type
_entity.pdbx_description
1 polymer ?
#
loop_
_entity_poly.entity_id
_entity_poly.type
_entity_poly.pdbx_seq_one_letter_code
_entity_poly.pdbx_strand_id
1 'polypeptide(L)'
;KESYVIFICTQDPFGKGLPVYTFRSVCSEDGTLFLDDKSYKVFYNVGAYGKEDEPELSALLEYLCERRATSGFTQHIDALVEKAKRNEKFRSWYMSLNIWKDDLLREGSQLGEKIGFERGVAAGVRRGRRDGIAAGAHQKARETAKLMQRESCSVDFIQRMTGLSEAEIEKL
;
A
#
# COMPACT_ATOMS: atom_id res chain seq x y z
N LYS A 1 47.26 2.30 -7.51
CA LYS A 1 46.59 2.09 -6.21
C LYS A 1 45.35 1.26 -6.51
N GLU A 2 45.12 0.17 -5.78
CA GLU A 2 43.94 -0.67 -6.03
C GLU A 2 42.68 0.00 -5.45
N SER A 3 41.56 -0.13 -6.13
CA SER A 3 40.27 0.43 -5.71
C SER A 3 39.23 -0.68 -5.59
N TYR A 4 38.62 -0.81 -4.42
CA TYR A 4 37.58 -1.79 -4.15
C TYR A 4 36.28 -1.07 -3.83
N VAL A 5 35.22 -1.41 -4.57
CA VAL A 5 33.85 -1.00 -4.27
C VAL A 5 33.11 -2.24 -3.81
N ILE A 6 32.64 -2.23 -2.56
CA ILE A 6 31.96 -3.36 -1.94
C ILE A 6 30.48 -3.04 -1.79
N PHE A 7 29.63 -3.91 -2.34
CA PHE A 7 28.19 -3.87 -2.20
C PHE A 7 27.75 -5.02 -1.30
N ILE A 8 26.88 -4.72 -0.33
CA ILE A 8 26.26 -5.71 0.56
C ILE A 8 24.77 -5.73 0.22
N CYS A 9 24.30 -6.83 -0.36
CA CYS A 9 22.95 -6.96 -0.89
C CYS A 9 22.15 -7.99 -0.09
N THR A 10 20.98 -7.59 0.42
CA THR A 10 20.07 -8.48 1.16
C THR A 10 19.37 -9.49 0.25
N GLN A 11 19.37 -9.26 -1.05
CA GLN A 11 18.84 -10.14 -2.09
C GLN A 11 19.93 -10.36 -3.14
N ASP A 12 19.83 -11.47 -3.87
CA ASP A 12 20.78 -11.79 -4.93
C ASP A 12 20.63 -10.83 -6.13
N PRO A 13 21.60 -9.92 -6.37
CA PRO A 13 21.48 -8.91 -7.43
C PRO A 13 21.57 -9.51 -8.84
N PHE A 14 22.14 -10.71 -9.00
CA PHE A 14 22.40 -11.32 -10.31
C PHE A 14 21.67 -12.66 -10.52
N GLY A 15 21.00 -13.19 -9.50
CA GLY A 15 20.17 -14.39 -9.57
C GLY A 15 20.94 -15.68 -9.84
N LYS A 16 22.23 -15.74 -9.51
CA LYS A 16 23.07 -16.96 -9.68
C LYS A 16 23.26 -17.74 -8.38
N GLY A 17 22.76 -17.22 -7.27
CA GLY A 17 22.81 -17.84 -5.95
C GLY A 17 24.22 -18.02 -5.41
N LEU A 18 25.18 -17.19 -5.83
CA LEU A 18 26.53 -17.16 -5.27
C LEU A 18 26.58 -16.23 -4.05
N PRO A 19 27.43 -16.52 -3.04
CA PRO A 19 27.62 -15.64 -1.89
C PRO A 19 28.43 -14.38 -2.23
N VAL A 20 29.37 -14.47 -3.19
CA VAL A 20 30.23 -13.36 -3.62
C VAL A 20 30.30 -13.28 -5.13
N TYR A 21 30.17 -12.07 -5.67
CA TYR A 21 30.43 -11.77 -7.07
C TYR A 21 31.53 -10.73 -7.19
N THR A 22 32.65 -11.09 -7.82
CA THR A 22 33.75 -10.17 -8.06
C THR A 22 33.81 -9.84 -9.55
N PHE A 23 33.67 -8.56 -9.86
CA PHE A 23 33.77 -8.03 -11.22
C PHE A 23 35.05 -7.23 -11.40
N ARG A 24 35.67 -7.44 -12.56
CA ARG A 24 36.77 -6.63 -13.11
C ARG A 24 36.30 -6.00 -14.42
N SER A 25 36.98 -4.95 -14.86
CA SER A 25 36.72 -4.30 -16.14
C SER A 25 37.11 -5.22 -17.29
N VAL A 26 36.12 -5.65 -18.08
CA VAL A 26 36.28 -6.46 -19.31
C VAL A 26 35.89 -5.64 -20.53
N CYS A 27 36.59 -5.84 -21.64
CA CYS A 27 36.25 -5.23 -22.93
C CYS A 27 34.90 -5.78 -23.43
N SER A 28 34.07 -4.91 -24.01
CA SER A 28 32.73 -5.30 -24.48
C SER A 28 32.78 -6.01 -25.84
N GLU A 29 33.77 -5.68 -26.66
CA GLU A 29 34.02 -6.24 -27.99
C GLU A 29 34.73 -7.59 -27.91
N ASP A 30 35.61 -7.76 -26.93
CA ASP A 30 36.35 -8.99 -26.67
C ASP A 30 36.32 -9.32 -25.17
N GLY A 31 35.42 -10.23 -24.78
CA GLY A 31 35.24 -10.66 -23.40
C GLY A 31 36.43 -11.43 -22.80
N THR A 32 37.47 -11.71 -23.59
CA THR A 32 38.72 -12.30 -23.08
C THR A 32 39.75 -11.24 -22.69
N LEU A 33 39.55 -9.99 -23.12
CA LEU A 33 40.46 -8.88 -22.84
C LEU A 33 40.05 -8.16 -21.55
N PHE A 34 40.92 -8.26 -20.54
CA PHE A 34 40.76 -7.58 -19.26
C PHE A 34 41.52 -6.26 -19.24
N LEU A 35 40.87 -5.21 -18.77
CA LEU A 35 41.51 -3.94 -18.49
C LEU A 35 42.07 -3.97 -17.06
N ASP A 36 43.39 -3.96 -16.91
CA ASP A 36 44.07 -3.92 -15.61
C ASP A 36 44.07 -2.51 -15.00
N ASP A 37 42.86 -1.96 -14.79
CA ASP A 37 42.66 -0.66 -14.14
C ASP A 37 42.80 -0.72 -12.62
N LYS A 38 43.09 -1.90 -12.06
CA LYS A 38 43.20 -2.19 -10.62
C LYS A 38 41.92 -1.83 -9.85
N SER A 39 40.76 -1.81 -10.52
CA SER A 39 39.45 -1.58 -9.93
C SER A 39 38.67 -2.88 -9.79
N TYR A 40 38.05 -3.06 -8.63
CA TYR A 40 37.32 -4.26 -8.26
C TYR A 40 35.95 -3.88 -7.71
N LYS A 41 34.91 -4.56 -8.20
CA LYS A 41 33.55 -4.42 -7.68
C LYS A 41 33.13 -5.76 -7.10
N VAL A 42 32.94 -5.80 -5.79
CA VAL A 42 32.59 -7.02 -5.06
C VAL A 42 31.17 -6.89 -4.53
N PHE A 43 30.31 -7.84 -4.85
CA PHE A 43 28.94 -7.90 -4.35
C PHE A 43 28.79 -9.10 -3.43
N TYR A 44 28.49 -8.84 -2.17
CA TYR A 44 28.13 -9.86 -1.19
C TYR A 44 26.62 -10.06 -1.20
N ASN A 45 26.20 -11.29 -1.52
CA ASN A 45 24.82 -11.73 -1.42
C ASN A 45 24.61 -12.36 -0.04
N VAL A 46 24.03 -11.57 0.84
CA VAL A 46 23.81 -11.96 2.22
C VAL A 46 22.86 -13.16 2.32
N GLY A 47 21.94 -13.34 1.37
CA GLY A 47 21.00 -14.47 1.35
C GLY A 47 21.62 -15.83 1.01
N ALA A 48 22.87 -15.86 0.51
CA ALA A 48 23.59 -17.10 0.17
C ALA A 48 24.74 -17.41 1.14
N TYR A 49 24.72 -16.86 2.36
CA TYR A 49 25.78 -17.00 3.37
C TYR A 49 26.23 -18.45 3.64
N GLY A 50 25.31 -19.42 3.57
CA GLY A 50 25.63 -20.84 3.77
C GLY A 50 26.49 -21.49 2.67
N LYS A 51 26.77 -20.78 1.56
CA LYS A 51 27.65 -21.24 0.48
C LYS A 51 29.04 -20.60 0.53
N GLU A 52 29.29 -19.73 1.52
CA GLU A 52 30.59 -19.10 1.72
C GLU A 52 31.55 -20.08 2.40
N ASP A 53 32.77 -20.18 1.87
CA ASP A 53 33.79 -21.11 2.38
C ASP A 53 34.47 -20.58 3.65
N GLU A 54 34.54 -19.24 3.80
CA GLU A 54 35.17 -18.60 4.96
C GLU A 54 34.16 -18.46 6.12
N PRO A 55 34.40 -19.11 7.27
CA PRO A 55 33.42 -19.19 8.36
C PRO A 55 33.16 -17.84 9.04
N GLU A 56 34.16 -16.95 9.12
CA GLU A 56 33.97 -15.62 9.70
C GLU A 56 33.12 -14.72 8.80
N LEU A 57 33.36 -14.76 7.49
CA LEU A 57 32.59 -14.02 6.50
C LEU A 57 31.15 -14.57 6.43
N SER A 58 30.99 -15.89 6.42
CA SER A 58 29.67 -16.54 6.49
C SER A 58 28.89 -16.09 7.71
N ALA A 59 29.52 -16.07 8.91
CA ALA A 59 28.90 -15.59 10.14
C ALA A 59 28.53 -14.09 10.07
N LEU A 60 29.37 -13.24 9.44
CA LEU A 60 29.04 -11.82 9.23
C LEU A 60 27.82 -11.66 8.31
N LEU A 61 27.77 -12.42 7.21
CA LEU A 61 26.62 -12.41 6.31
C LEU A 61 25.36 -12.92 7.01
N GLU A 62 25.46 -14.00 7.78
CA GLU A 62 24.36 -14.52 8.61
C GLU A 62 23.85 -13.45 9.60
N TYR A 63 24.76 -12.73 10.27
CA TYR A 63 24.40 -11.63 11.16
C TYR A 63 23.65 -10.51 10.43
N LEU A 64 24.08 -10.15 9.21
CA LEU A 64 23.40 -9.13 8.42
C LEU A 64 22.02 -9.59 7.92
N CYS A 65 21.83 -10.89 7.66
CA CYS A 65 20.56 -11.47 7.22
C CYS A 65 19.57 -11.65 8.38
N GLU A 66 19.99 -12.38 9.41
CA GLU A 66 19.13 -12.91 10.47
C GLU A 66 19.25 -12.15 11.79
N ARG A 67 20.24 -11.25 11.92
CA ARG A 67 20.61 -10.58 13.18
C ARG A 67 21.01 -11.57 14.29
N ARG A 68 21.60 -12.71 13.91
CA ARG A 68 22.14 -13.71 14.84
C ARG A 68 23.65 -13.60 14.89
N ALA A 69 24.19 -13.45 16.10
CA ALA A 69 25.63 -13.42 16.31
C ALA A 69 26.14 -14.85 16.57
N THR A 70 26.72 -15.47 15.54
CA THR A 70 27.21 -16.85 15.59
C THR A 70 28.72 -16.95 15.84
N SER A 71 29.47 -15.86 15.64
CA SER A 71 30.93 -15.79 15.85
C SER A 71 31.34 -14.71 16.86
N GLY A 72 32.54 -14.83 17.43
CA GLY A 72 33.09 -13.80 18.34
C GLY A 72 33.18 -12.41 17.69
N PHE A 73 33.44 -12.35 16.37
CA PHE A 73 33.43 -11.10 15.61
C PHE A 73 32.02 -10.48 15.56
N THR A 74 31.00 -11.28 15.23
CA THR A 74 29.61 -10.78 15.18
C THR A 74 29.08 -10.38 16.56
N GLN A 75 29.51 -11.05 17.63
CA GLN A 75 29.17 -10.66 19.01
C GLN A 75 29.77 -9.30 19.38
N HIS A 76 30.99 -9.03 18.93
CA HIS A 76 31.62 -7.71 19.13
C HIS A 76 30.87 -6.61 18.37
N ILE A 77 30.46 -6.86 17.12
CA ILE A 77 29.62 -5.95 16.35
C ILE A 77 28.29 -5.71 17.06
N ASP A 78 27.65 -6.77 17.55
CA ASP A 78 26.36 -6.66 18.23
C ASP A 78 26.44 -5.81 19.50
N ALA A 79 27.51 -5.96 20.28
CA ALA A 79 27.77 -5.10 21.44
C ALA A 79 27.94 -3.62 21.07
N LEU A 80 28.62 -3.33 19.94
CA LEU A 80 28.76 -1.96 19.42
C LEU A 80 27.44 -1.40 18.91
N VAL A 81 26.64 -2.22 18.23
CA VAL A 81 25.29 -1.86 17.76
C VAL A 81 24.38 -1.56 18.95
N GLU A 82 24.39 -2.37 19.99
CA GLU A 82 23.62 -2.12 21.22
C GLU A 82 24.08 -0.84 21.93
N LYS A 83 25.39 -0.58 21.98
CA LYS A 83 25.93 0.68 22.50
C LYS A 83 25.45 1.88 21.68
N ALA A 84 25.42 1.76 20.35
CA ALA A 84 24.93 2.82 19.46
C ALA A 84 23.42 3.05 19.59
N LYS A 85 22.62 1.99 19.73
CA LYS A 85 21.17 2.08 19.99
C LYS A 85 20.84 2.80 21.30
N ARG A 86 21.72 2.72 22.29
CA ARG A 86 21.58 3.42 23.58
C ARG A 86 21.99 4.89 23.53
N ASN A 87 22.51 5.39 22.40
CA ASN A 87 22.83 6.80 22.24
C ASN A 87 21.55 7.64 22.12
N GLU A 88 21.30 8.51 23.10
CA GLU A 88 20.11 9.35 23.18
C GLU A 88 19.86 10.21 21.93
N LYS A 89 20.92 10.70 21.28
CA LYS A 89 20.78 11.52 20.07
C LYS A 89 20.15 10.72 18.92
N PHE A 90 20.54 9.45 18.77
CA PHE A 90 19.99 8.58 17.73
C PHE A 90 18.55 8.16 18.06
N ARG A 91 18.25 7.90 19.34
CA ARG A 91 16.90 7.61 19.82
C ARG A 91 15.94 8.79 19.58
N SER A 92 16.37 10.01 19.87
CA SER A 92 15.58 11.22 19.66
C SER A 92 15.22 11.41 18.19
N TRP A 93 16.20 11.32 17.29
CA TRP A 93 15.97 11.47 15.84
C TRP A 93 15.02 10.39 15.28
N TYR A 94 15.20 9.13 15.69
CA TYR A 94 14.33 8.04 15.27
C TYR A 94 12.89 8.18 15.82
N MET A 95 12.74 8.65 17.06
CA MET A 95 11.42 8.97 17.63
C MET A 95 10.74 10.12 16.89
N SER A 96 11.46 11.20 16.55
CA SER A 96 10.91 12.32 15.80
C SER A 96 10.35 11.90 14.43
N LEU A 97 11.05 10.99 13.73
CA LEU A 97 10.56 10.44 12.46
C LEU A 97 9.27 9.65 12.63
N ASN A 98 9.16 8.83 13.68
CA ASN A 98 7.94 8.06 13.95
C ASN A 98 6.77 8.95 14.35
N ILE A 99 7.00 9.96 15.19
CA ILE A 99 5.97 10.94 15.59
C ILE A 99 5.41 11.65 14.36
N TRP A 100 6.29 12.13 13.47
CA TRP A 100 5.87 12.80 12.24
C TRP A 100 5.03 11.90 11.33
N LYS A 101 5.42 10.62 11.19
CA LYS A 101 4.66 9.63 10.42
C LYS A 101 3.27 9.39 11.03
N ASP A 102 3.20 9.23 12.35
CA ASP A 102 1.93 8.99 13.05
C ASP A 102 0.98 10.19 12.95
N ASP A 103 1.52 11.41 13.03
CA ASP A 103 0.73 12.63 12.85
C ASP A 103 0.18 12.73 11.42
N LEU A 104 0.99 12.46 10.40
CA LEU A 104 0.53 12.42 9.01
C LEU A 104 -0.58 11.38 8.78
N LEU A 105 -0.45 10.19 9.37
CA LEU A 105 -1.47 9.14 9.27
C LEU A 105 -2.77 9.56 9.96
N ARG A 106 -2.66 10.20 11.13
CA ARG A 106 -3.82 10.71 11.88
C ARG A 106 -4.54 11.80 11.11
N GLU A 107 -3.81 12.78 10.57
CA GLU A 107 -4.38 13.84 9.74
C GLU A 107 -5.06 13.29 8.48
N GLY A 108 -4.41 12.33 7.81
CA GLY A 108 -4.98 11.65 6.65
C GLY A 108 -6.28 10.92 6.97
N SER A 109 -6.35 10.22 8.11
CA SER A 109 -7.56 9.54 8.57
C SER A 109 -8.69 10.52 8.87
N GLN A 110 -8.41 11.59 9.61
CA GLN A 110 -9.39 12.62 9.96
C GLN A 110 -9.96 13.31 8.71
N LEU A 111 -9.09 13.64 7.75
CA LEU A 111 -9.51 14.22 6.48
C LEU A 111 -10.37 13.23 5.68
N GLY A 112 -9.97 11.95 5.65
CA GLY A 112 -10.71 10.87 5.00
C GLY A 112 -12.11 10.70 5.59
N GLU A 113 -12.24 10.68 6.92
CA GLU A 113 -13.52 10.61 7.63
C GLU A 113 -14.41 11.81 7.32
N LYS A 114 -13.85 13.03 7.37
CA LYS A 114 -14.60 14.25 7.07
C LYS A 114 -15.14 14.26 5.63
N ILE A 115 -14.29 13.95 4.66
CA ILE A 115 -14.68 13.86 3.25
C ILE A 115 -15.73 12.76 3.06
N GLY A 116 -15.53 11.60 3.68
CA GLY A 116 -16.47 10.47 3.64
C GLY A 116 -17.84 10.84 4.18
N PHE A 117 -17.87 11.50 5.34
CA PHE A 117 -19.09 11.97 5.98
C PHE A 117 -19.83 13.01 5.12
N GLU A 118 -19.14 14.05 4.65
CA GLU A 118 -19.73 15.08 3.80
C GLU A 118 -20.31 14.49 2.50
N ARG A 119 -19.58 13.58 1.84
CA ARG A 119 -20.06 12.86 0.66
C ARG A 119 -21.28 11.98 0.97
N GLY A 120 -21.25 11.28 2.10
CA GLY A 120 -22.36 10.43 2.56
C GLY A 120 -23.63 11.23 2.80
N VAL A 121 -23.52 12.36 3.52
CA VAL A 121 -24.65 13.27 3.77
C VAL A 121 -25.18 13.84 2.45
N ALA A 122 -24.32 14.35 1.56
CA ALA A 122 -24.75 14.89 0.28
C ALA A 122 -25.41 13.84 -0.64
N ALA A 123 -24.94 12.60 -0.62
CA ALA A 123 -25.57 11.49 -1.33
C ALA A 123 -26.93 11.13 -0.72
N GLY A 124 -27.01 11.04 0.60
CA GLY A 124 -28.24 10.75 1.35
C GLY A 124 -29.32 11.79 1.12
N VAL A 125 -29.00 13.09 1.21
CA VAL A 125 -29.94 14.18 0.96
C VAL A 125 -30.46 14.16 -0.48
N ARG A 126 -29.58 13.94 -1.47
CA ARG A 126 -29.99 13.85 -2.88
C ARG A 126 -30.92 12.67 -3.13
N ARG A 127 -30.60 11.50 -2.58
CA ARG A 127 -31.44 10.30 -2.71
C ARG A 127 -32.79 10.51 -2.02
N GLY A 128 -32.79 10.97 -0.78
CA GLY A 128 -34.02 11.24 -0.02
C GLY A 128 -34.93 12.27 -0.70
N ARG A 129 -34.36 13.33 -1.29
CA ARG A 129 -35.13 14.30 -2.07
C ARG A 129 -35.76 13.67 -3.32
N ARG A 130 -35.01 12.85 -4.06
CA ARG A 130 -35.52 12.17 -5.25
C ARG A 130 -36.63 11.19 -4.91
N ASP A 131 -36.41 10.36 -3.90
CA ASP A 131 -37.36 9.34 -3.45
C ASP A 131 -38.62 10.01 -2.87
N GLY A 132 -38.48 11.10 -2.12
CA GLY A 132 -39.59 11.88 -1.59
C GLY A 132 -40.44 12.57 -2.67
N ILE A 133 -39.81 13.13 -3.71
CA ILE A 133 -40.54 13.70 -4.86
C ILE A 133 -41.32 12.61 -5.59
N ALA A 134 -40.71 11.45 -5.84
CA ALA A 134 -41.36 10.33 -6.52
C ALA A 134 -42.54 9.79 -5.69
N ALA A 135 -42.35 9.59 -4.39
CA ALA A 135 -43.40 9.14 -3.48
C ALA A 135 -44.56 10.14 -3.39
N GLY A 136 -44.26 11.44 -3.28
CA GLY A 136 -45.28 12.49 -3.26
C GLY A 136 -46.07 12.59 -4.57
N ALA A 137 -45.39 12.47 -5.72
CA ALA A 137 -46.05 12.43 -7.02
C ALA A 137 -46.97 11.21 -7.16
N HIS A 138 -46.50 10.02 -6.72
CA HIS A 138 -47.30 8.79 -6.72
C HIS A 138 -48.52 8.91 -5.80
N GLN A 139 -48.35 9.45 -4.58
CA GLN A 139 -49.46 9.67 -3.65
C GLN A 139 -50.52 10.62 -4.23
N LYS A 140 -50.10 11.73 -4.84
CA LYS A 140 -51.03 12.67 -5.50
C LYS A 140 -51.76 12.01 -6.66
N ALA A 141 -51.10 11.17 -7.45
CA ALA A 141 -51.73 10.40 -8.52
C ALA A 141 -52.82 9.47 -7.97
N ARG A 142 -52.56 8.77 -6.85
CA ARG A 142 -53.54 7.90 -6.16
C ARG A 142 -54.74 8.68 -5.63
N GLU A 143 -54.52 9.82 -5.00
CA GLU A 143 -55.60 10.68 -4.50
C GLU A 143 -56.48 11.21 -5.65
N THR A 144 -55.85 11.62 -6.76
CA THR A 144 -56.55 12.06 -7.96
C THR A 144 -57.38 10.94 -8.58
N ALA A 145 -56.83 9.72 -8.66
CA ALA A 145 -57.55 8.55 -9.15
C ALA A 145 -58.78 8.21 -8.28
N LYS A 146 -58.67 8.31 -6.95
CA LYS A 146 -59.82 8.11 -6.03
C LYS A 146 -60.94 9.13 -6.26
N LEU A 147 -60.60 10.39 -6.52
CA LEU A 147 -61.60 11.42 -6.85
C LEU A 147 -62.28 11.11 -8.19
N MET A 148 -61.53 10.72 -9.21
CA MET A 148 -62.07 10.38 -10.53
C MET A 148 -62.97 9.13 -10.49
N GLN A 149 -62.67 8.14 -9.65
CA GLN A 149 -63.55 6.98 -9.43
C GLN A 149 -64.90 7.38 -8.83
N ARG A 150 -64.91 8.34 -7.88
CA ARG A 150 -66.16 8.85 -7.28
C ARG A 150 -67.02 9.57 -8.31
N GLU A 151 -66.39 10.26 -9.26
CA GLU A 151 -67.06 10.91 -10.40
C GLU A 151 -67.43 9.92 -11.52
N SER A 152 -67.32 8.60 -11.30
CA SER A 152 -67.67 7.54 -12.26
C SER A 152 -66.91 7.59 -13.59
N CYS A 153 -65.67 8.10 -13.59
CA CYS A 153 -64.80 8.08 -14.77
C CYS A 153 -64.36 6.64 -15.11
N SER A 154 -64.24 6.31 -16.40
CA SER A 154 -63.77 4.99 -16.85
C SER A 154 -62.32 4.70 -16.45
N VAL A 155 -61.98 3.44 -16.17
CA VAL A 155 -60.63 3.00 -15.75
C VAL A 155 -59.54 3.43 -16.74
N ASP A 156 -59.78 3.29 -18.05
CA ASP A 156 -58.86 3.71 -19.11
C ASP A 156 -58.58 5.23 -19.09
N PHE A 157 -59.60 6.04 -18.77
CA PHE A 157 -59.42 7.50 -18.61
C PHE A 157 -58.58 7.83 -17.36
N ILE A 158 -58.78 7.12 -16.25
CA ILE A 158 -58.02 7.32 -15.02
C ILE A 158 -56.55 6.93 -15.21
N GLN A 159 -56.26 5.83 -15.93
CA GLN A 159 -54.89 5.45 -16.29
C GLN A 159 -54.19 6.54 -17.10
N ARG A 160 -54.84 7.07 -18.15
CA ARG A 160 -54.27 8.11 -19.01
C ARG A 160 -53.98 9.41 -18.25
N MET A 161 -54.81 9.76 -17.27
CA MET A 161 -54.68 11.02 -16.52
C MET A 161 -53.74 10.94 -15.31
N THR A 162 -53.59 9.77 -14.68
CA THR A 162 -52.80 9.61 -13.45
C THR A 162 -51.51 8.83 -13.65
N GLY A 163 -51.36 8.10 -14.76
CA GLY A 163 -50.20 7.27 -15.05
C GLY A 163 -50.09 6.01 -14.17
N LEU A 164 -51.13 5.70 -13.39
CA LEU A 164 -51.20 4.49 -12.56
C LEU A 164 -51.54 3.26 -13.40
N SER A 165 -51.07 2.10 -12.97
CA SER A 165 -51.44 0.83 -13.61
C SER A 165 -52.88 0.42 -13.28
N GLU A 166 -53.46 -0.45 -14.11
CA GLU A 166 -54.85 -0.94 -13.91
C GLU A 166 -55.00 -1.61 -12.55
N ALA A 167 -54.05 -2.47 -12.21
CA ALA A 167 -54.00 -3.19 -10.94
C ALA A 167 -53.84 -2.26 -9.73
N GLU A 168 -53.23 -1.09 -9.88
CA GLU A 168 -53.18 -0.08 -8.81
C GLU A 168 -54.52 0.61 -8.65
N ILE A 169 -55.21 0.93 -9.76
CA ILE A 169 -56.51 1.61 -9.75
C ILE A 169 -57.61 0.70 -9.20
N GLU A 170 -57.63 -0.58 -9.57
CA GLU A 170 -58.58 -1.57 -9.04
C GLU A 170 -58.43 -1.81 -7.53
N LYS A 171 -57.25 -1.50 -6.96
CA LYS A 171 -56.94 -1.65 -5.53
C LYS A 171 -57.11 -0.37 -4.71
N LEU A 172 -57.52 0.76 -5.30
CA LEU A 172 -57.73 2.04 -4.62
C LEU A 172 -59.04 2.10 -3.83
#